data_AF-A0A838J5A0-F1
#
_entry.id   AF-A0A838J5A0-F1
#
_cell.length_a   1.000
_cell.length_b   1.000
_cell.length_c   1.000
_cell.angle_alpha   90.00
_cell.angle_beta   90.00
_cell.angle_gamma   90.00
#
_symmetry.space_group_name_H-M   'P 1'
#
loop_
_entity.id
_entity.type
_entity.pdbx_description
1 polymer ?
#
loop_
_entity_poly.entity_id
_entity_poly.type
_entity_poly.pdbx_seq_one_letter_code
_entity_poly.pdbx_strand_id
1 'polypeptide(L)'
;MMQQPPANDQNVTANPVSQPSAHNQGADPAPQAAEKPLKNELKMERYKYILQQLQMLNENSHKYLTLFQTLATFIVGGGTYLFVSWRSFHISSEVARTSMQGLLGLLVLMTLFIIISLASGISSWFDYRKAELQMLDEEVGVGFRNAPRLRDWWRWYEVHMMVFIFLIVLFIVIFVEMQIIPQI
;
A
#
# COMPACT_ATOMS: atom_id res chain seq x y z
N MET A 1 -25.17 27.08 -5.03
CA MET A 1 -26.26 28.01 -4.68
C MET A 1 -27.58 27.26 -4.75
N MET A 2 -28.08 26.80 -3.60
CA MET A 2 -29.49 26.46 -3.38
C MET A 2 -29.84 27.00 -1.98
N GLN A 3 -30.91 27.80 -1.94
CA GLN A 3 -31.40 28.56 -0.80
C GLN A 3 -32.18 27.67 0.18
N GLN A 4 -32.16 28.09 1.47
CA GLN A 4 -32.92 27.53 2.61
C GLN A 4 -34.44 27.58 2.40
N PRO A 5 -35.21 26.92 3.28
CA PRO A 5 -35.86 27.71 4.35
C PRO A 5 -35.75 27.11 5.77
N PRO A 6 -35.89 27.95 6.82
CA PRO A 6 -35.75 27.59 8.23
C PRO A 6 -37.10 27.41 8.96
N ALA A 7 -36.99 27.17 10.28
CA ALA A 7 -37.97 27.30 11.37
C ALA A 7 -38.70 26.03 11.80
N ASN A 8 -38.52 25.64 13.08
CA ASN A 8 -39.57 25.92 14.04
C ASN A 8 -39.04 25.93 15.49
N ASP A 9 -39.36 27.02 16.18
CA ASP A 9 -39.27 27.22 17.63
C ASP A 9 -40.39 26.47 18.36
N GLN A 10 -40.25 26.39 19.69
CA GLN A 10 -41.25 26.30 20.76
C GLN A 10 -41.06 25.08 21.68
N ASN A 11 -40.43 25.25 22.86
CA ASN A 11 -40.98 25.84 24.09
C ASN A 11 -41.83 24.84 24.90
N VAL A 12 -41.26 24.21 25.94
CA VAL A 12 -42.03 23.64 27.07
C VAL A 12 -41.23 23.76 28.37
N THR A 13 -41.55 24.84 29.09
CA THR A 13 -41.73 25.00 30.54
C THR A 13 -40.69 24.46 31.54
N ALA A 14 -40.16 25.43 32.29
CA ALA A 14 -39.66 25.28 33.64
C ALA A 14 -40.64 24.58 34.58
N ASN A 15 -40.09 23.86 35.56
CA ASN A 15 -40.71 23.77 36.89
C ASN A 15 -39.62 23.83 37.99
N PRO A 16 -39.85 24.53 39.12
CA PRO A 16 -38.85 24.75 40.17
C PRO A 16 -39.08 23.85 41.41
N VAL A 17 -38.29 24.12 42.46
CA VAL A 17 -38.42 23.71 43.88
C VAL A 17 -37.53 22.53 44.31
N SER A 18 -36.34 22.79 44.91
CA SER A 18 -36.01 22.77 46.36
C SER A 18 -36.04 21.34 46.97
N GLN A 19 -35.12 20.82 47.77
CA GLN A 19 -34.09 21.35 48.68
C GLN A 19 -33.22 20.15 49.20
N PRO A 20 -32.45 20.19 50.31
CA PRO A 20 -31.02 19.88 50.31
C PRO A 20 -30.58 18.61 51.09
N SER A 21 -29.26 18.37 51.07
CA SER A 21 -28.48 17.66 52.10
C SER A 21 -28.53 16.14 52.12
N ALA A 22 -27.51 15.51 51.54
CA ALA A 22 -26.87 14.36 52.18
C ALA A 22 -25.38 14.32 51.82
N HIS A 23 -24.60 14.64 52.83
CA HIS A 23 -23.20 14.31 53.02
C HIS A 23 -22.88 12.90 52.48
N ASN A 24 -22.03 12.80 51.47
CA ASN A 24 -21.38 11.53 51.12
C ASN A 24 -19.88 11.78 50.96
N GLN A 25 -19.20 11.82 52.11
CA GLN A 25 -17.75 11.66 52.18
C GLN A 25 -17.42 10.19 51.88
N GLY A 26 -16.40 9.97 51.06
CA GLY A 26 -15.54 8.80 51.20
C GLY A 26 -15.95 7.57 50.39
N ALA A 27 -15.82 7.66 49.08
CA ALA A 27 -15.26 6.56 48.30
C ALA A 27 -14.55 7.18 47.10
N ASP A 28 -13.23 7.37 47.20
CA ASP A 28 -12.41 7.57 46.01
C ASP A 28 -12.77 6.45 45.03
N PRO A 29 -13.30 6.74 43.83
CA PRO A 29 -13.54 5.71 42.84
C PRO A 29 -12.17 5.10 42.52
N ALA A 30 -12.04 3.84 42.88
CA ALA A 30 -10.84 3.05 42.72
C ALA A 30 -10.18 3.27 41.34
N PRO A 31 -8.84 3.16 41.23
CA PRO A 31 -8.07 3.35 39.99
C PRO A 31 -8.58 2.57 38.74
N GLN A 32 -9.43 1.58 38.96
CA GLN A 32 -10.01 0.69 37.95
C GLN A 32 -11.05 1.36 37.03
N ALA A 33 -11.72 2.44 37.47
CA ALA A 33 -12.73 3.12 36.66
C ALA A 33 -12.09 3.96 35.52
N ALA A 34 -10.89 4.52 35.76
CA ALA A 34 -10.13 5.27 34.77
C ALA A 34 -9.23 4.39 33.88
N GLU A 35 -8.87 3.18 34.32
CA GLU A 35 -8.03 2.26 33.54
C GLU A 35 -8.71 1.70 32.28
N LYS A 36 -10.01 1.36 32.35
CA LYS A 36 -10.76 0.81 31.22
C LYS A 36 -10.89 1.77 30.03
N PRO A 37 -11.27 3.06 30.21
CA PRO A 37 -11.34 3.99 29.08
C PRO A 37 -9.98 4.23 28.42
N LEU A 38 -8.89 4.31 29.20
CA LEU A 38 -7.54 4.48 28.65
C LEU A 38 -7.10 3.26 27.81
N LYS A 39 -7.37 2.04 28.29
CA LYS A 39 -7.07 0.80 27.53
C LYS A 39 -7.83 0.75 26.21
N ASN A 40 -9.10 1.14 26.22
CA ASN A 40 -9.93 1.18 25.01
C ASN A 40 -9.44 2.25 24.02
N GLU A 41 -9.02 3.41 24.51
CA GLU A 41 -8.48 4.50 23.69
C GLU A 41 -7.17 4.08 23.00
N LEU A 42 -6.21 3.51 23.74
CA LEU A 42 -4.97 2.98 23.19
C LEU A 42 -5.19 1.87 22.16
N LYS A 43 -6.17 1.00 22.38
CA LYS A 43 -6.54 -0.06 21.41
C LYS A 43 -7.12 0.52 20.13
N MET A 44 -8.00 1.53 20.26
CA MET A 44 -8.55 2.25 19.12
C MET A 44 -7.47 2.98 18.32
N GLU A 45 -6.49 3.60 18.99
CA GLU A 45 -5.35 4.24 18.32
C GLU A 45 -4.47 3.22 17.58
N ARG A 46 -4.16 2.08 18.20
CA ARG A 46 -3.39 1.02 17.54
C ARG A 46 -4.13 0.44 16.34
N TYR A 47 -5.46 0.29 16.42
CA TYR A 47 -6.27 -0.13 15.26
C TYR A 47 -6.24 0.90 14.13
N LYS A 48 -6.42 2.20 14.44
CA LYS A 48 -6.28 3.29 13.46
C LYS A 48 -4.91 3.29 12.79
N TYR A 49 -3.84 3.08 13.58
CA TYR A 49 -2.48 2.98 13.08
C TYR A 49 -2.32 1.81 12.09
N ILE A 50 -2.85 0.62 12.41
CA ILE A 50 -2.80 -0.55 11.50
C ILE A 50 -3.51 -0.24 10.17
N LEU A 51 -4.70 0.35 10.22
CA LEU A 51 -5.43 0.73 9.01
C LEU A 51 -4.64 1.76 8.17
N GLN A 52 -4.02 2.73 8.83
CA GLN A 52 -3.18 3.72 8.16
C GLN A 52 -1.94 3.07 7.50
N GLN A 53 -1.30 2.11 8.18
CA GLN A 53 -0.18 1.35 7.60
C GLN A 53 -0.60 0.52 6.39
N LEU A 54 -1.77 -0.12 6.44
CA LEU A 54 -2.34 -0.84 5.30
C LEU A 54 -2.58 0.09 4.10
N GLN A 55 -3.12 1.28 4.34
CA GLN A 55 -3.36 2.28 3.30
C GLN A 55 -2.05 2.79 2.69
N MET A 56 -1.07 3.14 3.53
CA MET A 56 0.26 3.60 3.07
C MET A 56 0.96 2.52 2.24
N LEU A 57 0.83 1.26 2.64
CA LEU A 57 1.39 0.14 1.90
C LEU A 57 0.80 0.05 0.49
N ASN A 58 -0.52 0.15 0.37
CA ASN A 58 -1.20 0.15 -0.92
C ASN A 58 -0.77 1.33 -1.81
N GLU A 59 -0.65 2.53 -1.23
CA GLU A 59 -0.15 3.71 -1.95
C GLU A 59 1.30 3.53 -2.43
N ASN A 60 2.15 2.89 -1.62
CA ASN A 60 3.53 2.61 -1.99
C ASN A 60 3.62 1.62 -3.16
N SER A 61 2.76 0.60 -3.20
CA SER A 61 2.65 -0.32 -4.35
C SER A 61 2.39 0.43 -5.65
N HIS A 62 1.47 1.41 -5.64
CA HIS A 62 1.22 2.26 -6.82
C HIS A 62 2.42 3.15 -7.18
N LYS A 63 3.12 3.72 -6.19
CA LYS A 63 4.34 4.51 -6.43
C LYS A 63 5.44 3.68 -7.10
N TYR A 64 5.64 2.44 -6.64
CA TYR A 64 6.62 1.52 -7.23
C TYR A 64 6.26 1.18 -8.69
N LEU A 65 4.98 0.99 -8.99
CA LEU A 65 4.54 0.74 -10.37
C LEU A 65 4.80 1.95 -11.29
N THR A 66 4.48 3.16 -10.83
CA THR A 66 4.74 4.39 -11.59
C THR A 66 6.24 4.61 -11.83
N LEU A 67 7.07 4.34 -10.82
CA LEU A 67 8.52 4.40 -10.93
C LEU A 67 9.04 3.39 -11.95
N PHE A 68 8.55 2.14 -11.88
CA PHE A 68 8.87 1.10 -12.86
C PHE A 68 8.50 1.54 -14.28
N GLN A 69 7.28 2.02 -14.50
CA GLN A 69 6.82 2.44 -15.83
C GLN A 69 7.66 3.59 -16.39
N THR A 70 8.00 4.58 -15.56
CA THR A 70 8.79 5.75 -15.98
C THR A 70 10.19 5.32 -16.43
N LEU A 71 10.87 4.52 -15.61
CA LEU A 71 12.21 4.05 -15.93
C LEU A 71 12.22 3.05 -17.08
N ALA A 72 11.25 2.12 -17.13
CA ALA A 72 11.11 1.18 -18.24
C ALA A 72 10.90 1.93 -19.56
N THR A 73 10.05 2.96 -19.57
CA THR A 73 9.82 3.79 -20.76
C THR A 73 11.11 4.51 -21.19
N PHE A 74 11.88 5.02 -20.24
CA PHE A 74 13.15 5.66 -20.52
C PHE A 74 14.18 4.69 -21.12
N ILE A 75 14.31 3.49 -20.54
CA ILE A 75 15.23 2.46 -21.01
C ILE A 75 14.82 1.95 -22.40
N VAL A 76 13.54 1.63 -22.60
CA VAL A 76 13.02 1.17 -23.89
C VAL A 76 13.14 2.27 -24.96
N GLY A 77 12.83 3.52 -24.61
CA GLY A 77 13.01 4.67 -25.49
C GLY A 77 14.47 4.90 -25.87
N GLY A 78 15.38 4.86 -24.89
CA GLY A 78 16.81 4.97 -25.11
C GLY A 78 17.38 3.84 -25.97
N GLY A 79 16.95 2.60 -25.71
CA GLY A 79 17.34 1.42 -26.51
C GLY A 79 16.82 1.49 -27.94
N THR A 80 15.58 1.92 -28.13
CA THR A 80 14.99 2.14 -29.47
C THR A 80 15.73 3.23 -30.22
N TYR A 81 16.02 4.36 -29.56
CA TYR A 81 16.76 5.46 -30.14
C TYR A 81 18.18 5.05 -30.55
N LEU A 82 18.88 4.30 -29.68
CA LEU A 82 20.19 3.73 -29.97
C LEU A 82 20.12 2.79 -31.19
N PHE A 83 19.14 1.90 -31.24
CA PHE A 83 18.98 0.94 -32.33
C PHE A 83 18.66 1.61 -33.68
N VAL A 84 17.87 2.68 -33.71
CA VAL A 84 17.58 3.40 -34.96
C VAL A 84 18.78 4.27 -35.38
N SER A 85 19.50 4.84 -34.43
CA SER A 85 20.49 5.90 -34.71
C SER A 85 21.93 5.40 -34.78
N TRP A 86 22.23 4.13 -34.45
CA TRP A 86 23.63 3.67 -34.35
C TRP A 86 24.43 3.87 -35.63
N ARG A 87 23.81 3.65 -36.80
CA ARG A 87 24.44 3.88 -38.11
C ARG A 87 24.69 5.36 -38.39
N SER A 88 23.76 6.23 -37.99
CA SER A 88 23.90 7.69 -38.17
C SER A 88 25.00 8.26 -37.29
N PHE A 89 25.20 7.71 -36.09
CA PHE A 89 26.22 8.18 -35.15
C PHE A 89 27.62 7.62 -35.42
N HIS A 90 27.82 6.81 -36.48
CA HIS A 90 29.09 6.17 -36.79
C HIS A 90 29.66 5.36 -35.60
N ILE A 91 28.77 4.81 -34.77
CA ILE A 91 29.14 3.98 -33.62
C ILE A 91 29.51 2.61 -34.15
N SER A 92 30.57 1.99 -33.60
CA SER A 92 30.90 0.61 -33.94
C SER A 92 29.79 -0.34 -33.47
N SER A 93 29.52 -1.39 -34.25
CA SER A 93 28.52 -2.39 -33.91
C SER A 93 28.79 -3.05 -32.55
N GLU A 94 30.06 -3.21 -32.18
CA GLU A 94 30.48 -3.71 -30.87
C GLU A 94 30.03 -2.81 -29.71
N VAL A 95 30.20 -1.49 -29.84
CA VAL A 95 29.78 -0.52 -28.81
C VAL A 95 28.26 -0.44 -28.74
N ALA A 96 27.57 -0.47 -29.89
CA ALA A 96 26.10 -0.49 -29.93
C ALA A 96 25.53 -1.75 -29.25
N ARG A 97 26.10 -2.93 -29.53
CA ARG A 97 25.70 -4.19 -28.91
C ARG A 97 25.93 -4.19 -27.40
N THR A 98 27.12 -3.78 -26.96
CA THR A 98 27.46 -3.69 -25.52
C THR A 98 26.55 -2.71 -24.80
N SER A 99 26.26 -1.57 -25.41
CA SER A 99 25.32 -0.58 -24.87
C SER A 99 23.91 -1.15 -24.74
N MET A 100 23.42 -1.85 -25.78
CA MET A 100 22.09 -2.47 -25.75
C MET A 100 21.99 -3.55 -24.66
N GLN A 101 23.01 -4.39 -24.51
CA GLN A 101 23.10 -5.37 -23.42
C GLN A 101 23.15 -4.68 -22.05
N GLY A 102 23.85 -3.55 -21.93
CA GLY A 102 23.88 -2.73 -20.72
C GLY A 102 22.50 -2.19 -20.34
N LEU A 103 21.77 -1.62 -21.32
CA LEU A 103 20.38 -1.17 -21.10
C LEU A 103 19.46 -2.33 -20.69
N LEU A 104 19.64 -3.50 -21.33
CA LEU A 104 18.84 -4.69 -21.01
C LEU A 104 19.15 -5.20 -19.59
N GLY A 105 20.43 -5.25 -19.21
CA GLY A 105 20.85 -5.60 -17.86
C GLY A 105 20.31 -4.63 -16.80
N LEU A 106 20.31 -3.33 -17.10
CA LEU A 106 19.72 -2.31 -16.23
C LEU A 106 18.21 -2.51 -16.04
N LEU A 107 17.48 -2.84 -17.12
CA LEU A 107 16.05 -3.16 -17.06
C LEU A 107 15.79 -4.36 -16.15
N VAL A 108 16.59 -5.43 -16.28
CA VAL A 108 16.46 -6.64 -15.47
C VAL A 108 16.74 -6.34 -14.00
N LEU A 109 17.84 -5.64 -13.69
CA LEU A 109 18.21 -5.28 -12.33
C LEU A 109 17.12 -4.44 -11.64
N MET A 110 16.59 -3.45 -12.35
CA MET A 110 15.49 -2.61 -11.88
C MET A 110 14.22 -3.43 -11.64
N THR A 111 13.91 -4.35 -12.55
CA THR A 111 12.74 -5.23 -12.43
C THR A 111 12.84 -6.10 -11.18
N LEU A 112 14.01 -6.69 -10.93
CA LEU A 112 14.27 -7.47 -9.71
C LEU A 112 14.09 -6.63 -8.45
N PHE A 113 14.61 -5.41 -8.45
CA PHE A 113 14.44 -4.48 -7.33
C PHE A 113 12.96 -4.18 -7.03
N ILE A 114 12.14 -3.96 -8.07
CA ILE A 114 10.70 -3.71 -7.92
C ILE A 114 9.97 -4.95 -7.40
N ILE A 115 10.28 -6.13 -7.93
CA ILE A 115 9.68 -7.40 -7.47
C ILE A 115 9.99 -7.63 -5.99
N ILE A 116 11.24 -7.42 -5.55
CA ILE A 116 11.63 -7.56 -4.15
C ILE A 116 10.90 -6.53 -3.27
N SER A 117 10.75 -5.29 -3.74
CA SER A 117 10.04 -4.23 -3.01
C SER A 117 8.56 -4.58 -2.82
N LEU A 118 7.89 -5.09 -3.86
CA LEU A 118 6.51 -5.57 -3.77
C LEU A 118 6.38 -6.80 -2.87
N ALA A 119 7.31 -7.76 -2.96
CA ALA A 119 7.32 -8.94 -2.09
C ALA A 119 7.52 -8.58 -0.61
N SER A 120 8.36 -7.58 -0.32
CA SER A 120 8.52 -7.01 1.03
C SER A 120 7.20 -6.41 1.52
N GLY A 121 6.53 -5.64 0.66
CA GLY A 121 5.23 -5.05 0.97
C GLY A 121 4.18 -6.09 1.34
N ILE A 122 4.05 -7.14 0.54
CA ILE A 122 3.19 -8.30 0.82
C ILE A 122 3.49 -8.91 2.19
N SER A 123 4.77 -9.09 2.51
CA SER A 123 5.20 -9.67 3.78
C SER A 123 4.77 -8.80 4.96
N SER A 124 4.94 -7.47 4.85
CA SER A 124 4.46 -6.51 5.84
C SER A 124 2.93 -6.53 5.97
N TRP A 125 2.20 -6.65 4.86
CA TRP A 125 0.73 -6.75 4.92
C TRP A 125 0.26 -7.97 5.71
N PHE A 126 0.88 -9.13 5.49
CA PHE A 126 0.53 -10.35 6.24
C PHE A 126 0.74 -10.16 7.73
N ASP A 127 1.82 -9.48 8.13
CA ASP A 127 2.10 -9.19 9.53
C ASP A 127 1.04 -8.24 10.13
N TYR A 128 0.72 -7.14 9.44
CA TYR A 128 -0.32 -6.22 9.90
C TYR A 128 -1.71 -6.87 9.94
N ARG A 129 -2.03 -7.79 9.01
CA ARG A 129 -3.29 -8.55 9.07
C ARG A 129 -3.38 -9.45 10.27
N LYS A 130 -2.31 -10.16 10.58
CA LYS A 130 -2.26 -11.02 11.77
C LYS A 130 -2.43 -10.17 13.03
N ALA A 131 -1.76 -9.03 13.10
CA ALA A 131 -1.93 -8.09 14.20
C ALA A 131 -3.38 -7.60 14.33
N GLU A 132 -4.06 -7.25 13.24
CA GLU A 132 -5.46 -6.83 13.32
C GLU A 132 -6.39 -7.95 13.79
N LEU A 133 -6.20 -9.18 13.30
CA LEU A 133 -7.01 -10.32 13.72
C LEU A 133 -6.88 -10.63 15.20
N GLN A 134 -5.65 -10.58 15.74
CA GLN A 134 -5.44 -10.77 17.18
C GLN A 134 -6.21 -9.73 18.00
N MET A 135 -6.24 -8.47 17.56
CA MET A 135 -6.97 -7.41 18.26
C MET A 135 -8.50 -7.56 18.13
N LEU A 136 -8.99 -8.01 16.98
CA LEU A 136 -10.43 -8.27 16.77
C LEU A 136 -10.92 -9.47 17.57
N ASP A 137 -10.14 -10.55 17.64
CA ASP A 137 -10.49 -11.74 18.41
C ASP A 137 -10.56 -11.44 19.92
N GLU A 138 -9.70 -10.55 20.43
CA GLU A 138 -9.72 -10.10 21.83
C GLU A 138 -10.96 -9.25 22.18
N GLU A 139 -11.48 -8.44 21.25
CA GLU A 139 -12.52 -7.45 21.53
C GLU A 139 -13.94 -7.87 21.10
N VAL A 140 -14.07 -8.48 19.92
CA VAL A 140 -15.37 -8.76 19.28
C VAL A 140 -15.75 -10.23 19.40
N GLY A 141 -14.76 -11.09 19.69
CA GLY A 141 -14.93 -12.53 19.82
C GLY A 141 -14.36 -13.30 18.62
N VAL A 142 -13.98 -14.54 18.90
CA VAL A 142 -13.24 -15.40 17.98
C VAL A 142 -14.05 -15.62 16.69
N GLY A 143 -13.43 -15.35 15.55
CA GLY A 143 -14.04 -15.66 14.23
C GLY A 143 -14.91 -14.56 13.64
N PHE A 144 -14.87 -13.35 14.19
CA PHE A 144 -15.53 -12.18 13.57
C PHE A 144 -15.01 -11.91 12.14
N ARG A 145 -13.74 -12.20 11.86
CA ARG A 145 -13.11 -12.04 10.55
C ARG A 145 -12.27 -13.27 10.20
N ASN A 146 -12.28 -13.70 8.94
CA ASN A 146 -11.47 -14.83 8.47
C ASN A 146 -9.97 -14.49 8.50
N ALA A 147 -9.15 -15.41 9.02
CA ALA A 147 -7.70 -15.30 8.99
C ALA A 147 -7.17 -15.24 7.54
N PRO A 148 -6.09 -14.47 7.26
CA PRO A 148 -5.50 -14.41 5.94
C PRO A 148 -4.96 -15.80 5.58
N ARG A 149 -5.62 -16.49 4.66
CA ARG A 149 -5.11 -17.75 4.12
C ARG A 149 -4.04 -17.41 3.10
N LEU A 150 -2.87 -18.06 3.20
CA LEU A 150 -1.80 -17.93 2.20
C LEU A 150 -2.29 -18.28 0.78
N ARG A 151 -3.35 -19.10 0.66
CA ARG A 151 -3.99 -19.43 -0.62
C ARG A 151 -4.71 -18.24 -1.27
N ASP A 152 -5.13 -17.25 -0.48
CA ASP A 152 -5.76 -16.02 -1.00
C ASP A 152 -4.71 -15.02 -1.53
N TRP A 153 -3.41 -15.33 -1.43
CA TRP A 153 -2.35 -14.51 -2.02
C TRP A 153 -2.52 -14.35 -3.55
N TRP A 154 -3.09 -15.35 -4.24
CA TRP A 154 -3.40 -15.24 -5.67
C TRP A 154 -4.59 -14.31 -5.98
N ARG A 155 -5.43 -13.93 -5.00
CA ARG A 155 -6.52 -12.96 -5.22
C ARG A 155 -6.03 -11.52 -5.16
N TRP A 156 -4.77 -11.30 -4.78
CA TRP A 156 -4.22 -9.97 -4.61
C TRP A 156 -3.78 -9.36 -5.93
N TYR A 157 -4.18 -8.11 -6.15
CA TYR A 157 -3.79 -7.36 -7.35
C TYR A 157 -2.27 -7.23 -7.47
N GLU A 158 -1.54 -7.16 -6.34
CA GLU A 158 -0.09 -7.02 -6.30
C GLU A 158 0.64 -8.23 -6.90
N VAL A 159 0.12 -9.45 -6.69
CA VAL A 159 0.70 -10.67 -7.28
C VAL A 159 0.52 -10.67 -8.79
N HIS A 160 -0.66 -10.26 -9.26
CA HIS A 160 -0.91 -10.12 -10.69
C HIS A 160 0.02 -9.06 -11.31
N MET A 161 0.25 -7.94 -10.62
CA MET A 161 1.20 -6.92 -11.07
C MET A 161 2.64 -7.45 -11.13
N MET A 162 3.11 -8.18 -10.11
CA MET A 162 4.45 -8.78 -10.14
C MET A 162 4.60 -9.78 -11.28
N VAL A 163 3.62 -10.68 -11.47
CA VAL A 163 3.63 -11.64 -12.58
C VAL A 163 3.61 -10.92 -13.92
N PHE A 164 2.77 -9.89 -14.06
CA PHE A 164 2.69 -9.09 -15.28
C PHE A 164 4.02 -8.40 -15.62
N ILE A 165 4.64 -7.72 -14.64
CA ILE A 165 5.94 -7.06 -14.77
C ILE A 165 7.03 -8.09 -15.13
N PHE A 166 7.02 -9.25 -14.48
CA PHE A 166 7.98 -10.30 -14.77
C PHE A 166 7.84 -10.81 -16.21
N LEU A 167 6.62 -11.12 -16.65
CA LEU A 167 6.35 -11.64 -17.98
C LEU A 167 6.68 -10.63 -19.08
N ILE A 168 6.35 -9.35 -18.90
CA ILE A 168 6.64 -8.33 -19.91
C ILE A 168 8.15 -8.10 -20.05
N VAL A 169 8.90 -8.08 -18.94
CA VAL A 169 10.36 -7.93 -18.98
C VAL A 169 11.02 -9.17 -19.57
N LEU A 170 10.56 -10.37 -19.20
CA LEU A 170 11.02 -11.62 -19.80
C LEU A 170 10.80 -11.61 -21.32
N PHE A 171 9.62 -11.16 -21.78
CA PHE A 171 9.33 -11.01 -23.20
C PHE A 171 10.27 -10.01 -23.87
N ILE A 172 10.52 -8.84 -23.27
CA ILE A 172 11.45 -7.84 -23.80
C ILE A 172 12.87 -8.42 -23.93
N VAL A 173 13.37 -9.11 -22.90
CA VAL A 173 14.70 -9.74 -22.91
C VAL A 173 14.80 -10.74 -24.05
N ILE A 174 13.84 -11.67 -24.15
CA ILE A 174 13.80 -12.67 -25.21
C ILE A 174 13.71 -12.01 -26.59
N PHE A 175 12.88 -10.99 -26.74
CA PHE A 175 12.72 -10.26 -27.99
C PHE A 175 14.00 -9.54 -28.42
N VAL A 176 14.64 -8.79 -27.51
CA VAL A 176 15.87 -8.05 -27.80
C VAL A 176 17.03 -8.98 -28.15
N GLU A 177 17.21 -10.07 -27.40
CA GLU A 177 18.26 -11.06 -27.66
C GLU A 177 18.07 -11.79 -29.00
N MET A 178 16.82 -12.17 -29.34
CA MET A 178 16.57 -12.93 -30.57
C MET A 178 16.43 -12.07 -31.82
N GLN A 179 15.90 -10.85 -31.71
CA GLN A 179 15.56 -10.03 -32.87
C GLN A 179 16.48 -8.83 -33.06
N ILE A 180 16.87 -8.16 -31.98
CA ILE A 180 17.58 -6.87 -32.09
C ILE A 180 19.09 -7.06 -32.13
N ILE A 181 19.65 -7.80 -31.17
CA ILE A 181 21.11 -8.01 -31.07
C ILE A 181 21.71 -8.64 -32.34
N PRO A 182 21.07 -9.60 -33.04
CA PRO A 182 21.59 -10.16 -34.28
C PRO A 182 21.58 -9.20 -35.48
N GLN A 183 20.85 -8.08 -35.41
CA GLN A 183 20.71 -7.11 -36.50
C GLN A 183 21.69 -5.92 -36.40
N ILE A 184 22.37 -5.77 -35.26
CA ILE A 184 23.40 -4.76 -35.01
C ILE A 184 24.76 -5.31 -35.45
#